data_AF-A0A1E3KE41-F1
#
_entry.id   AF-A0A1E3KE41-F1
#
_cell.length_a   1.000
_cell.length_b   1.000
_cell.length_c   1.000
_cell.angle_alpha   90.00
_cell.angle_beta   90.00
_cell.angle_gamma   90.00
#
_symmetry.space_group_name_H-M   'P 1'
#
loop_
_entity.id
_entity.type
_entity.pdbx_description
1 polymer ?
#
loop_
_entity_poly.entity_id
_entity_poly.type
_entity_poly.pdbx_seq_one_letter_code
_entity_poly.pdbx_strand_id
1 'polypeptide(L)'
;MEDGKIYREPSPRETPRIELFFDFLFVAIAHQLADAAIEKPGGKSVARFVLTFWPSWSIWEEARKFSNQSGTDDLLHRVWVLIGMMTLIGYSANASAIEIHPEGEEEELDH
;
A
#
# COMPACT_ATOMS: atom_id res chain seq x y z
N MET A 1 -30.86 22.47 14.83
CA MET A 1 -31.96 23.33 14.33
C MET A 1 -32.22 24.38 15.40
N GLU A 2 -31.54 25.51 15.32
CA GLU A 2 -31.89 26.71 16.08
C GLU A 2 -32.29 27.75 15.02
N ASP A 3 -33.43 28.40 15.21
CA ASP A 3 -33.82 29.61 14.46
C ASP A 3 -34.08 29.47 12.93
N GLY A 4 -34.58 28.32 12.45
CA GLY A 4 -35.09 28.20 11.07
C GLY A 4 -34.04 28.40 9.94
N LYS A 5 -32.77 28.55 10.29
CA LYS A 5 -31.65 28.64 9.34
C LYS A 5 -31.13 27.24 9.04
N ILE A 6 -31.18 26.85 7.78
CA ILE A 6 -30.51 25.65 7.31
C ILE A 6 -29.02 25.99 7.23
N TYR A 7 -28.27 25.57 8.23
CA TYR A 7 -26.82 25.58 8.17
C TYR A 7 -26.42 24.56 7.11
N ARG A 8 -25.82 25.03 6.02
CA ARG A 8 -25.16 24.15 5.06
C ARG A 8 -24.02 23.48 5.83
N GLU A 9 -23.99 22.15 5.86
CA GLU A 9 -22.81 21.42 6.31
C GLU A 9 -21.58 22.00 5.61
N PRO A 10 -20.40 22.03 6.27
CA PRO A 10 -19.15 22.39 5.61
C PRO A 10 -19.10 21.66 4.27
N SER A 11 -18.81 22.38 3.19
CA SER A 11 -18.74 21.84 1.83
C SER A 11 -18.06 20.46 1.83
N PRO A 12 -18.54 19.46 1.06
CA PRO A 12 -17.86 18.17 0.95
C PRO A 12 -16.38 18.43 0.68
N ARG A 13 -15.49 17.81 1.49
CA ARG A 13 -14.06 17.93 1.29
C ARG A 13 -13.73 17.43 -0.11
N GLU A 14 -13.16 18.28 -0.95
CA GLU A 14 -12.65 17.86 -2.24
C GLU A 14 -11.40 16.99 -2.01
N THR A 15 -11.41 15.76 -2.53
CA THR A 15 -10.24 14.87 -2.42
C THR A 15 -9.10 15.43 -3.27
N PRO A 16 -7.93 15.71 -2.68
CA PRO A 16 -6.75 16.14 -3.41
C PRO A 16 -6.34 15.12 -4.48
N ARG A 17 -5.88 15.60 -5.64
CA ARG A 17 -5.42 14.74 -6.76
C ARG A 17 -4.27 13.81 -6.36
N ILE A 18 -3.45 14.21 -5.39
CA ILE A 18 -2.35 13.40 -4.88
C ILE A 18 -2.83 12.17 -4.09
N GLU A 19 -3.94 12.27 -3.36
CA GLU A 19 -4.56 11.13 -2.67
C GLU A 19 -5.10 10.11 -3.70
N LEU A 20 -5.68 10.59 -4.79
CA LEU A 20 -6.12 9.74 -5.90
C LEU A 20 -4.94 9.05 -6.60
N PHE A 21 -3.82 9.76 -6.76
CA PHE A 21 -2.61 9.16 -7.31
C PHE A 21 -2.01 8.10 -6.36
N PHE A 22 -2.04 8.36 -5.05
CA PHE A 22 -1.65 7.40 -4.03
C PHE A 22 -2.48 6.11 -4.11
N ASP A 23 -3.79 6.21 -4.33
CA ASP A 23 -4.66 5.04 -4.54
C ASP A 23 -4.24 4.23 -5.79
N PHE A 24 -3.95 4.91 -6.91
CA PHE A 24 -3.46 4.21 -8.11
C PHE A 24 -2.10 3.55 -7.92
N LEU A 25 -1.20 4.20 -7.18
CA LEU A 25 0.09 3.60 -6.82
C LEU A 25 -0.10 2.31 -6.03
N PHE A 26 -1.00 2.32 -5.04
CA PHE A 26 -1.29 1.12 -4.26
C PHE A 26 -1.84 -0.02 -5.12
N VAL A 27 -2.74 0.28 -6.06
CA VAL A 27 -3.23 -0.72 -7.03
C VAL A 27 -2.10 -1.29 -7.89
N ALA A 28 -1.16 -0.44 -8.34
CA ALA A 28 0.01 -0.89 -9.09
C ALA A 28 0.91 -1.82 -8.27
N ILE A 29 1.13 -1.51 -6.98
CA ILE A 29 1.88 -2.38 -6.06
C ILE A 29 1.17 -3.72 -5.85
N ALA A 30 -0.14 -3.69 -5.64
CA ALA A 30 -0.94 -4.91 -5.50
C ALA A 30 -0.81 -5.80 -6.75
N HIS A 31 -0.85 -5.20 -7.94
CA HIS A 31 -0.65 -5.91 -9.20
C HIS A 31 0.76 -6.51 -9.30
N GLN A 32 1.81 -5.74 -9.00
CA GLN A 32 3.21 -6.22 -9.00
C GLN A 32 3.42 -7.41 -8.06
N LEU A 33 2.88 -7.34 -6.84
CA LEU A 33 2.98 -8.43 -5.87
C LEU A 33 2.20 -9.68 -6.31
N ALA A 34 1.05 -9.50 -6.95
CA ALA A 34 0.25 -10.60 -7.47
C ALA A 34 0.95 -11.29 -8.65
N ASP A 35 1.52 -10.53 -9.59
CA ASP A 35 2.28 -11.07 -10.72
C ASP A 35 3.46 -11.92 -10.24
N ALA A 36 4.22 -11.44 -9.25
CA ALA A 36 5.32 -12.19 -8.62
C ALA A 36 4.86 -13.50 -7.94
N ALA A 37 3.60 -13.60 -7.52
CA ALA A 37 3.05 -14.81 -6.92
C ALA A 37 2.56 -15.81 -7.97
N ILE A 38 2.09 -15.34 -9.13
CA ILE A 38 1.52 -16.18 -10.19
C ILE A 38 2.62 -16.90 -11.00
N GLU A 39 3.85 -16.38 -11.03
CA GLU A 39 4.97 -16.98 -11.76
C GLU A 39 5.22 -18.46 -11.38
N LYS A 40 5.06 -18.82 -10.10
CA LYS A 40 5.13 -20.21 -9.60
C LYS A 40 3.90 -20.52 -8.74
N PRO A 41 2.78 -20.96 -9.34
CA PRO A 41 1.54 -21.15 -8.61
C PRO A 41 1.64 -22.32 -7.62
N GLY A 42 1.35 -22.07 -6.34
CA GLY A 42 1.41 -23.07 -5.28
C GLY A 42 1.14 -22.48 -3.88
N GLY A 43 1.08 -23.32 -2.85
CA GLY A 43 0.80 -22.86 -1.48
C GLY A 43 1.85 -21.87 -0.94
N LYS A 44 3.12 -22.06 -1.31
CA LYS A 44 4.22 -21.16 -0.92
C LYS A 44 4.11 -19.77 -1.55
N SER A 45 3.65 -19.66 -2.80
CA SER A 45 3.48 -18.35 -3.45
C SER A 45 2.29 -17.58 -2.90
N VAL A 46 1.21 -18.26 -2.53
CA VAL A 46 0.10 -17.65 -1.79
C VAL A 46 0.57 -17.11 -0.44
N ALA A 47 1.33 -17.91 0.32
CA ALA A 47 1.89 -17.47 1.61
C ALA A 47 2.81 -16.26 1.43
N ARG A 48 3.70 -16.28 0.42
CA ARG A 48 4.56 -15.15 0.06
C ARG A 48 3.74 -13.90 -0.24
N PHE A 49 2.71 -14.02 -1.08
CA PHE A 49 1.82 -12.92 -1.43
C PHE A 49 1.15 -12.33 -0.20
N VAL A 50 0.57 -13.14 0.68
CA VAL A 50 -0.09 -12.64 1.89
C VAL A 50 0.91 -11.92 2.80
N LEU A 51 2.11 -12.47 2.97
CA LEU A 51 3.15 -11.89 3.82
C LEU A 51 3.70 -10.56 3.28
N THR A 52 3.74 -10.35 1.97
CA THR A 52 4.21 -9.11 1.35
C THR A 52 3.09 -8.09 1.13
N PHE A 53 1.89 -8.57 0.84
CA PHE A 53 0.71 -7.73 0.62
C PHE A 53 0.21 -7.12 1.92
N TRP A 54 0.18 -7.89 3.01
CA TRP A 54 -0.38 -7.44 4.29
C TRP A 54 0.29 -6.17 4.85
N PRO A 55 1.63 -6.06 4.90
CA PRO A 55 2.29 -4.82 5.33
C PRO A 55 2.01 -3.64 4.39
N SER A 56 1.98 -3.88 3.07
CA SER A 56 1.66 -2.84 2.07
C SER A 56 0.25 -2.30 2.28
N TRP A 57 -0.72 -3.21 2.46
CA TRP A 57 -2.11 -2.86 2.75
C TRP A 57 -2.23 -2.05 4.03
N SER A 58 -1.56 -2.48 5.10
CA SER A 58 -1.61 -1.81 6.40
C SER A 58 -1.11 -0.36 6.31
N ILE A 59 -0.01 -0.12 5.60
CA ILE A 59 0.52 1.24 5.39
C ILE A 59 -0.46 2.11 4.59
N TRP A 60 -1.04 1.55 3.52
CA TRP A 60 -2.04 2.27 2.71
C TRP A 60 -3.30 2.60 3.51
N GLU A 61 -3.79 1.66 4.31
CA GLU A 61 -4.99 1.83 5.14
C GLU A 61 -4.78 2.95 6.18
N GLU A 62 -3.67 2.92 6.91
CA GLU A 62 -3.34 3.95 7.90
C GLU A 62 -3.16 5.32 7.25
N ALA A 63 -2.55 5.40 6.07
CA ALA A 63 -2.45 6.64 5.31
C ALA A 63 -3.81 7.18 4.89
N ARG A 64 -4.73 6.33 4.46
CA ARG A 64 -6.08 6.73 4.09
C ARG A 64 -6.89 7.19 5.30
N LYS A 65 -6.77 6.50 6.44
CA LYS A 65 -7.40 6.92 7.71
C LYS A 65 -6.88 8.29 8.14
N PHE A 66 -5.55 8.48 8.15
CA PHE A 66 -4.93 9.75 8.52
C PHE A 66 -5.38 10.89 7.60
N SER A 67 -5.40 10.65 6.29
CA SER A 67 -5.86 11.61 5.28
C SER A 67 -7.32 11.99 5.44
N ASN A 68 -8.17 11.04 5.80
CA ASN A 68 -9.59 11.29 6.02
C ASN A 68 -9.85 12.07 7.32
N GLN A 69 -9.02 11.84 8.35
CA GLN A 69 -9.13 12.50 9.66
C GLN A 69 -8.56 13.93 9.65
N SER A 70 -7.47 14.20 8.91
CA SER A 70 -6.78 15.50 8.98
C SER A 70 -7.63 16.66 8.45
N GLY A 71 -8.56 16.37 7.52
CA GLY A 71 -9.52 17.34 6.98
C GLY A 71 -8.90 18.54 6.24
N THR A 72 -7.57 18.61 6.12
CA THR A 72 -6.83 19.79 5.64
C THR A 72 -5.76 19.35 4.64
N ASP A 73 -5.79 19.90 3.42
CA ASP A 73 -4.83 19.62 2.33
C ASP A 73 -3.62 20.57 2.40
N ASP A 74 -2.96 20.59 3.55
CA ASP A 74 -1.79 21.44 3.77
C ASP A 74 -0.53 20.86 3.09
N LEU A 75 0.48 21.71 2.88
CA LEU A 75 1.77 21.28 2.30
C LEU A 75 2.40 20.12 3.07
N LEU A 76 2.31 20.12 4.40
CA LEU A 76 2.83 19.05 5.24
C LEU A 76 2.12 17.72 4.98
N HIS A 77 0.80 17.73 4.77
CA HIS A 77 0.03 16.54 4.40
C HIS A 77 0.48 15.99 3.06
N ARG A 78 0.66 16.85 2.06
CA ARG A 78 1.15 16.45 0.73
C ARG A 78 2.55 15.83 0.79
N VAL A 79 3.47 16.43 1.55
CA VAL A 79 4.82 15.89 1.76
C VAL A 79 4.77 14.54 2.47
N TRP A 80 3.88 14.39 3.45
CA TRP A 80 3.69 13.12 4.14
C TRP A 80 3.19 12.01 3.21
N VAL A 81 2.22 12.32 2.33
CA VAL A 81 1.75 11.38 1.30
C VAL A 81 2.89 11.02 0.32
N LEU A 82 3.73 11.97 -0.08
CA LEU A 82 4.91 11.71 -0.92
C LEU A 82 5.90 10.74 -0.24
N ILE A 83 6.15 10.90 1.05
CA ILE A 83 7.01 9.98 1.82
C ILE A 83 6.36 8.58 1.86
N GLY A 84 5.06 8.50 2.12
CA GLY A 84 4.33 7.23 2.11
C GLY A 84 4.44 6.50 0.75
N MET A 85 4.35 7.23 -0.36
CA MET A 85 4.57 6.68 -1.70
C MET A 85 5.98 6.12 -1.86
N MET A 86 7.01 6.87 -1.46
CA MET A 86 8.40 6.43 -1.56
C MET A 86 8.65 5.17 -0.71
N THR A 87 8.10 5.12 0.51
CA THR A 87 8.19 3.95 1.38
C THR A 87 7.52 2.73 0.77
N LEU A 88 6.31 2.88 0.22
CA LEU A 88 5.58 1.79 -0.41
C LEU A 88 6.30 1.25 -1.65
N ILE A 89 6.82 2.14 -2.51
CA ILE A 89 7.62 1.75 -3.69
C ILE A 89 8.90 1.03 -3.27
N GLY A 90 9.63 1.59 -2.30
CA GLY A 90 10.85 0.96 -1.79
C GLY A 90 10.58 -0.41 -1.20
N TYR A 91 9.51 -0.54 -0.40
CA TYR A 91 9.09 -1.81 0.16
C TYR A 91 8.70 -2.81 -0.93
N SER A 92 7.82 -2.44 -1.87
CA SER A 92 7.31 -3.37 -2.89
C SER A 92 8.41 -3.86 -3.82
N ALA A 93 9.34 -2.99 -4.19
CA ALA A 93 10.50 -3.35 -5.00
C ALA A 93 11.34 -4.44 -4.31
N ASN A 94 11.65 -4.27 -3.02
CA ASN A 94 12.40 -5.27 -2.26
C ASN A 94 11.59 -6.55 -2.01
N ALA A 95 10.30 -6.43 -1.69
CA ALA A 95 9.43 -7.59 -1.45
C ALA A 95 9.27 -8.48 -2.70
N SER A 96 9.19 -7.88 -3.89
CA SER A 96 9.14 -8.62 -5.15
C SER A 96 10.42 -9.41 -5.46
N ALA A 97 11.56 -9.02 -4.88
CA ALA A 97 12.86 -9.68 -5.08
C ALA A 97 13.12 -10.87 -4.12
N ILE A 98 12.25 -11.14 -3.15
CA ILE A 98 12.46 -12.22 -2.16
C ILE A 98 12.36 -13.60 -2.79
N GLU A 99 13.48 -14.27 -3.04
CA GLU A 99 13.49 -15.67 -3.48
C GLU A 99 13.31 -16.62 -2.29
N ILE A 100 12.26 -17.44 -2.31
CA ILE A 100 12.07 -18.50 -1.30
C ILE A 100 12.79 -19.75 -1.81
N HIS A 101 14.03 -19.94 -1.38
CA HIS A 101 14.75 -21.19 -1.61
C HIS A 101 14.09 -22.33 -0.80
N PRO A 102 13.90 -23.53 -1.38
CA PRO A 102 13.53 -24.69 -0.60
C PRO A 102 14.73 -25.11 0.27
N GLU A 103 14.58 -25.01 1.59
CA GLU A 103 15.42 -25.71 2.55
C GLU A 103 15.28 -27.22 2.27
N GLY A 104 16.27 -27.84 1.62
CA GLY A 104 16.20 -29.26 1.27
C GLY A 104 17.20 -29.81 0.25
N GLU A 105 18.02 -28.99 -0.40
CA GLU A 105 19.24 -29.47 -1.06
C GLU A 105 20.40 -29.18 -0.10
N GLU A 106 20.56 -30.07 0.89
CA GLU A 106 21.88 -30.27 1.50
C GLU A 106 22.86 -30.52 0.36
N GLU A 107 24.00 -29.84 0.40
CA GLU A 107 25.16 -30.12 -0.43
C GLU A 107 25.44 -31.62 -0.47
N GLU A 108 24.94 -32.33 -1.48
CA GLU A 108 25.46 -33.64 -1.86
C GLU A 108 26.83 -33.39 -2.50
N LEU A 109 27.82 -33.27 -1.62
CA LEU A 109 29.21 -33.70 -1.76
C LEU A 109 29.65 -34.01 -3.20
N ASP A 110 30.26 -33.04 -3.88
CA ASP A 110 31.22 -33.35 -4.95
C ASP A 110 32.62 -33.27 -4.34
N HIS A 111 33.06 -34.43 -3.84
CA HIS A 111 34.46 -34.78 -3.63
C HIS A 111 35.12 -35.13 -4.95
#